data_AF-A0A378VX90-F1
#
_entry.id   AF-A0A378VX90-F1
#
_cell.length_a   1.000
_cell.length_b   1.000
_cell.length_c   1.000
_cell.angle_alpha   90.00
_cell.angle_beta   90.00
_cell.angle_gamma   90.00
#
_symmetry.space_group_name_H-M   'P 1'
#
loop_
_entity.id
_entity.type
_entity.pdbx_description
1 polymer ?
#
loop_
_entity_poly.entity_id
_entity_poly.type
_entity_poly.pdbx_seq_one_letter_code
_entity_poly.pdbx_strand_id
1 'polypeptide(L)'
;MAANGALLFAASVPRMRRAFVVGDLVVRDEPTPYPHQKFPYVPFFGFREDNTGIPYGYVRNMKYAQDNLNSTNSKLRWGLSAIRTVRTKGIVDMSDEQFRRNIARVDADIVLNKIEAAQPGARFDVSRDFELSAQHWQMLQDSRATIRQISGITPSFMGNRGNATSGRQESIQVEQSNQSLGLVMDNFRQSRSLVGELLLAMIIEDLGSDEQTVVIEGDAITQGRTVVINRPETDPVTGKAYLSNDLQNIRLKVALEDVPSTNSYRSQQLGAMSEAVKSLPPEYQAAVLPFMVSLMDIPFKDKVIEKSKKSECRKRPNKSRRVSRRRCRTHWQNPATTSNGGNWRSRNNVPRAKSRKSKRGRYKSACRRLTRPCRRAGR
;
A
#
# COMPACT_ATOMS: atom_id res chain seq x y z
N MET A 1 -43.07 -39.55 -14.92
CA MET A 1 -42.81 -38.11 -15.19
C MET A 1 -42.70 -37.41 -13.85
N ALA A 2 -41.48 -37.18 -13.36
CA ALA A 2 -41.26 -36.45 -12.11
C ALA A 2 -41.32 -34.95 -12.39
N ALA A 3 -42.32 -34.28 -11.81
CA ALA A 3 -42.42 -32.82 -11.86
C ALA A 3 -41.32 -32.24 -10.97
N ASN A 4 -40.19 -31.85 -11.58
CA ASN A 4 -39.16 -31.03 -10.94
C ASN A 4 -39.70 -29.61 -10.75
N GLY A 5 -40.65 -29.44 -9.84
CA GLY A 5 -41.18 -28.13 -9.44
C GLY A 5 -40.32 -27.55 -8.32
N ALA A 6 -39.60 -26.46 -8.59
CA ALA A 6 -38.95 -25.70 -7.54
C ALA A 6 -40.02 -25.05 -6.63
N LEU A 7 -39.90 -25.27 -5.32
CA LEU A 7 -40.78 -24.64 -4.32
C LEU A 7 -40.31 -23.19 -4.09
N LEU A 8 -41.18 -22.24 -4.40
CA LEU A 8 -40.96 -20.81 -4.11
C LEU A 8 -41.19 -20.57 -2.62
N PHE A 9 -40.23 -19.91 -1.97
CA PHE A 9 -40.37 -19.46 -0.58
C PHE A 9 -40.04 -17.97 -0.48
N ALA A 10 -40.74 -17.27 0.42
CA ALA A 10 -40.43 -15.88 0.71
C ALA A 10 -39.16 -15.79 1.56
N ALA A 11 -38.23 -14.92 1.16
CA ALA A 11 -37.00 -14.65 1.89
C ALA A 11 -36.84 -13.14 2.12
N SER A 12 -36.36 -12.74 3.29
CA SER A 12 -36.01 -11.35 3.56
C SER A 12 -34.76 -10.97 2.76
N VAL A 13 -34.90 -10.04 1.82
CA VAL A 13 -33.77 -9.54 1.02
C VAL A 13 -33.39 -8.14 1.53
N PRO A 14 -32.14 -7.93 1.99
CA PRO A 14 -31.71 -6.60 2.40
C PRO A 14 -31.70 -5.65 1.20
N ARG A 15 -32.19 -4.41 1.39
CA ARG A 15 -32.19 -3.37 0.36
C ARG A 15 -31.51 -2.12 0.93
N MET A 16 -30.55 -1.60 0.19
CA MET A 16 -29.88 -0.35 0.53
C MET A 16 -30.74 0.84 0.06
N ARG A 17 -30.76 1.93 0.84
CA ARG A 17 -31.40 3.21 0.48
C ARG A 17 -30.44 4.37 0.72
N ARG A 18 -30.64 5.48 0.02
CA ARG A 18 -29.91 6.72 0.21
C ARG A 18 -30.85 7.77 0.78
N ALA A 19 -30.59 8.20 2.00
CA ALA A 19 -31.27 9.32 2.62
C ALA A 19 -30.30 10.46 2.93
N PHE A 20 -30.69 11.69 2.64
CA PHE A 20 -30.01 12.92 3.04
C PHE A 20 -30.76 13.50 4.23
N VAL A 21 -30.07 13.62 5.36
CA VAL A 21 -30.63 14.08 6.63
C VAL A 21 -29.83 15.29 7.10
N VAL A 22 -30.52 16.35 7.53
CA VAL A 22 -29.92 17.55 8.10
C VAL A 22 -30.59 17.79 9.45
N GLY A 23 -29.86 17.55 10.54
CA GLY A 23 -30.43 17.60 11.88
C GLY A 23 -31.53 16.56 12.05
N ASP A 24 -32.75 17.04 12.31
CA ASP A 24 -33.98 16.27 12.49
C ASP A 24 -34.80 16.07 11.20
N LEU A 25 -34.47 16.79 10.11
CA LEU A 25 -35.21 16.74 8.85
C LEU A 25 -34.58 15.77 7.84
N VAL A 26 -35.41 14.89 7.28
CA VAL A 26 -35.05 14.08 6.10
C VAL A 26 -35.35 14.91 4.85
N VAL A 27 -34.30 15.38 4.19
CA VAL A 27 -34.40 16.23 2.99
C VAL A 27 -34.81 15.41 1.77
N ARG A 28 -34.29 14.18 1.66
CA ARG A 28 -34.54 13.30 0.52
C ARG A 28 -34.28 11.86 0.94
N ASP A 29 -35.21 10.97 0.62
CA ASP A 29 -35.06 9.52 0.78
C ASP A 29 -35.40 8.85 -0.54
N GLU A 30 -34.44 8.11 -1.09
CA GLU A 30 -34.57 7.45 -2.37
C GLU A 30 -33.89 6.08 -2.37
N PRO A 31 -34.29 5.17 -3.27
CA PRO A 31 -33.55 3.93 -3.52
C PRO A 31 -32.11 4.23 -3.91
N THR A 32 -31.18 3.31 -3.62
CA THR A 32 -29.81 3.49 -4.09
C THR A 32 -29.75 3.54 -5.61
N PRO A 33 -28.98 4.47 -6.20
CA PRO A 33 -28.75 4.49 -7.64
C PRO A 33 -27.79 3.39 -8.10
N TYR A 34 -27.18 2.65 -7.17
CA TYR A 34 -26.21 1.61 -7.45
C TYR A 34 -26.85 0.22 -7.48
N PRO A 35 -26.31 -0.71 -8.29
CA PRO A 35 -26.86 -2.05 -8.45
C PRO A 35 -26.50 -2.96 -7.26
N HIS A 36 -25.52 -2.56 -6.45
CA HIS A 36 -25.07 -3.27 -5.27
C HIS A 36 -25.82 -2.86 -3.99
N GLN A 37 -25.99 -3.81 -3.07
CA GLN A 37 -26.63 -3.59 -1.76
C GLN A 37 -25.63 -3.12 -0.67
N LYS A 38 -24.45 -2.62 -1.07
CA LYS A 38 -23.38 -2.20 -0.15
C LYS A 38 -23.34 -0.67 -0.01
N PHE A 39 -22.73 -0.20 1.08
CA PHE A 39 -22.45 1.22 1.25
C PHE A 39 -21.47 1.70 0.15
N PRO A 40 -21.75 2.80 -0.56
CA PRO A 40 -20.91 3.25 -1.68
C PRO A 40 -19.49 3.68 -1.29
N TYR A 41 -19.28 4.01 -0.02
CA TYR A 41 -17.97 4.41 0.49
C TYR A 41 -17.33 3.25 1.24
N VAL A 42 -16.12 2.88 0.85
CA VAL A 42 -15.33 1.87 1.57
C VAL A 42 -14.33 2.59 2.46
N PRO A 43 -14.50 2.56 3.79
CA PRO A 43 -13.50 3.12 4.68
C PRO A 43 -12.26 2.23 4.72
N PHE A 44 -11.09 2.85 4.75
CA PHE A 44 -9.85 2.15 5.04
C PHE A 44 -9.48 2.37 6.51
N PHE A 45 -9.33 1.28 7.26
CA PHE A 45 -8.92 1.31 8.66
C PHE A 45 -7.57 0.62 8.83
N GLY A 46 -6.63 1.28 9.52
CA GLY A 46 -5.35 0.67 9.90
C GLY A 46 -5.54 -0.34 11.02
N PHE A 47 -5.94 0.15 12.20
CA PHE A 47 -6.29 -0.68 13.36
C PHE A 47 -7.65 -0.26 13.92
N ARG A 48 -8.32 -1.17 14.63
CA ARG A 48 -9.56 -0.91 15.35
C ARG A 48 -9.47 -1.54 16.73
N GLU A 49 -10.02 -0.87 17.73
CA GLU A 49 -10.18 -1.47 19.05
C GLU A 49 -11.19 -2.61 18.99
N ASP A 50 -10.88 -3.73 19.64
CA ASP A 50 -11.75 -4.91 19.64
C ASP A 50 -13.09 -4.65 20.36
N ASN A 51 -13.07 -3.88 21.46
CA ASN A 51 -14.27 -3.64 22.27
C ASN A 51 -15.16 -2.51 21.74
N THR A 52 -14.58 -1.43 21.23
CA THR A 52 -15.35 -0.23 20.81
C THR A 52 -15.45 -0.08 19.29
N GLY A 53 -14.59 -0.77 18.52
CA GLY A 53 -14.50 -0.61 17.08
C GLY A 53 -13.92 0.73 16.63
N ILE A 54 -13.41 1.57 17.54
CA ILE A 54 -12.84 2.88 17.23
C ILE A 54 -11.54 2.69 16.45
N PRO A 55 -11.37 3.34 15.28
CA PRO A 55 -10.14 3.22 14.51
C PRO A 55 -9.01 4.02 15.14
N TYR A 56 -7.79 3.47 15.08
CA TYR A 56 -6.58 4.16 15.52
C TYR A 56 -5.38 3.84 14.62
N GLY A 57 -4.30 4.60 14.79
CA GLY A 57 -3.03 4.43 14.06
C GLY A 57 -1.84 4.27 15.01
N TYR A 58 -0.67 3.99 14.44
CA TYR A 58 0.59 3.77 15.18
C TYR A 58 0.95 4.89 16.18
N VAL A 59 0.57 6.13 15.88
CA VAL A 59 0.91 7.31 16.70
C VAL A 59 0.16 7.36 18.03
N ARG A 60 -0.99 6.70 18.15
CA ARG A 60 -1.85 6.81 19.34
C ARG A 60 -1.13 6.43 20.64
N ASN A 61 -0.43 5.30 20.62
CA ASN A 61 0.25 4.77 21.79
C ASN A 61 1.54 5.55 22.12
N MET A 62 2.07 6.33 21.18
CA MET A 62 3.26 7.16 21.39
C MET A 62 2.94 8.52 22.03
N LYS A 63 1.67 8.94 22.03
CA LYS A 63 1.27 10.27 22.49
C LYS A 63 1.71 10.56 23.93
N TYR A 64 1.48 9.62 24.85
CA TYR A 64 1.85 9.79 26.25
C TYR A 64 3.36 9.91 26.46
N ALA A 65 4.16 9.07 25.79
CA ALA A 65 5.62 9.15 25.87
C ALA A 65 6.17 10.44 25.26
N GLN A 66 5.55 10.92 24.17
CA GLN A 66 5.90 12.21 23.56
C GLN A 66 5.55 13.40 24.47
N ASP A 67 4.40 13.36 25.13
CA ASP A 67 3.97 14.40 26.08
C ASP A 67 4.91 14.45 27.31
N ASN A 68 5.34 13.29 27.82
CA ASN A 68 6.33 13.23 28.90
C ASN A 68 7.69 13.81 28.44
N LEU A 69 8.16 13.43 27.25
CA LEU A 69 9.39 13.96 26.67
C LEU A 69 9.32 15.49 26.51
N ASN A 70 8.20 16.01 26.04
CA ASN A 70 7.98 17.44 25.82
C ASN A 70 7.90 18.23 27.12
N SER A 71 7.14 17.74 28.10
CA SER A 71 7.00 18.38 29.42
C SER A 71 8.33 18.38 30.17
N THR A 72 9.08 17.28 30.13
CA THR A 72 10.39 17.17 30.76
C THR A 72 11.39 18.11 30.12
N ASN A 73 11.52 18.11 28.79
CA ASN A 73 12.41 19.05 28.10
C ASN A 73 12.05 20.51 28.38
N SER A 74 10.76 20.84 28.43
CA SER A 74 10.30 22.19 28.79
C SER A 74 10.70 22.55 30.21
N LYS A 75 10.51 21.65 31.18
CA LYS A 75 10.91 21.85 32.58
C LYS A 75 12.43 21.97 32.73
N LEU A 76 13.21 21.18 31.98
CA LEU A 76 14.67 21.28 31.97
C LEU A 76 15.13 22.64 31.44
N ARG A 77 14.56 23.09 30.31
CA ARG A 77 14.87 24.41 29.74
C ARG A 77 14.51 25.53 30.70
N TRP A 78 13.35 25.45 31.33
CA TRP A 78 12.93 26.40 32.35
C TRP A 78 13.87 26.39 33.56
N GLY A 79 14.20 25.20 34.08
CA GLY A 79 15.10 25.03 35.21
C GLY A 79 16.51 25.59 34.97
N LEU A 80 17.07 25.37 33.78
CA LEU A 80 18.36 25.96 33.38
C LEU A 80 18.33 27.50 33.37
N SER A 81 17.17 28.10 33.12
CA SER A 81 16.99 29.56 33.15
C SER A 81 16.57 30.10 34.52
N ALA A 82 16.15 29.23 35.43
CA ALA A 82 15.67 29.64 36.74
C ALA A 82 16.86 29.94 37.67
N ILE A 83 16.80 31.10 38.30
CA ILE A 83 17.82 31.57 39.25
C ILE A 83 17.10 31.94 40.54
N ARG A 84 17.65 31.55 41.68
CA ARG A 84 17.17 31.98 42.99
C ARG A 84 18.09 33.07 43.50
N THR A 85 17.50 34.17 43.97
CA THR A 85 18.24 35.24 44.64
C THR A 85 17.83 35.30 46.10
N VAL A 86 18.82 35.25 46.99
CA VAL A 86 18.67 35.55 48.42
C VAL A 86 19.38 36.86 48.69
N ARG A 87 18.64 37.91 49.08
CA ARG A 87 19.23 39.23 49.33
C ARG A 87 18.60 39.96 50.51
N THR A 88 19.41 40.76 51.21
CA THR A 88 18.94 41.74 52.19
C THR A 88 18.30 42.94 51.46
N LYS A 89 17.24 43.52 52.04
CA LYS A 89 16.51 44.66 51.44
C LYS A 89 17.46 45.87 51.33
N GLY A 90 17.53 46.51 50.15
CA GLY A 90 18.38 47.69 49.93
C GLY A 90 19.85 47.41 49.56
N ILE A 91 20.26 46.14 49.48
CA ILE A 91 21.67 45.78 49.22
C ILE A 91 22.17 46.12 47.80
N VAL A 92 21.26 46.29 46.84
CA VAL A 92 21.59 46.57 45.44
C VAL A 92 21.36 48.05 45.16
N ASP A 93 22.28 48.70 44.43
CA ASP A 93 22.20 50.11 44.05
C ASP A 93 21.26 50.36 42.84
N MET A 94 20.08 49.74 42.87
CA MET A 94 19.02 49.93 41.87
C MET A 94 17.65 49.57 42.46
N SER A 95 16.57 49.99 41.78
CA SER A 95 15.22 49.62 42.20
C SER A 95 14.96 48.11 42.08
N ASP A 96 14.07 47.58 42.91
CA ASP A 96 13.69 46.17 42.90
C ASP A 96 13.15 45.68 41.54
N GLU A 97 12.49 46.57 40.79
CA GLU A 97 12.00 46.25 39.45
C GLU A 97 13.12 46.17 38.41
N GLN A 98 14.08 47.11 38.46
CA GLN A 98 15.27 47.07 37.60
C GLN A 98 16.10 45.83 37.90
N PHE A 99 16.27 45.48 39.17
CA PHE A 99 16.97 44.28 39.60
C PHE A 99 16.35 43.00 39.02
N ARG A 100 15.02 42.81 39.15
CA ARG A 100 14.33 41.61 38.62
C ARG A 100 14.45 41.45 37.11
N ARG A 101 14.55 42.55 36.35
CA ARG A 101 14.70 42.52 34.89
C ARG A 101 16.14 42.26 34.44
N ASN A 102 17.12 42.63 35.27
CA ASN A 102 18.53 42.55 34.92
C ASN A 102 19.19 41.26 35.43
N ILE A 103 18.77 40.72 36.58
CA ILE A 103 19.39 39.55 37.22
C ILE A 103 19.44 38.29 36.35
N ALA A 104 18.46 38.09 35.47
CA ALA A 104 18.38 36.92 34.60
C ALA A 104 19.22 37.05 33.32
N ARG A 105 19.87 38.20 33.07
CA ARG A 105 20.73 38.40 31.90
C ARG A 105 22.06 37.68 32.09
N VAL A 106 22.62 37.19 30.98
CA VAL A 106 23.87 36.43 30.97
C VAL A 106 25.08 37.31 31.32
N ASP A 107 25.00 38.59 30.98
CA ASP A 107 26.01 39.64 31.16
C ASP A 107 25.63 40.67 32.26
N ALA A 108 24.79 40.27 33.22
CA ALA A 108 24.34 41.18 34.27
C ALA A 108 25.49 41.60 35.20
N ASP A 109 25.83 42.89 35.19
CA ASP A 109 26.67 43.51 36.22
C ASP A 109 25.78 44.19 37.29
N ILE A 110 26.05 43.88 38.56
CA ILE A 110 25.20 44.28 39.69
C ILE A 110 26.08 44.91 40.76
N VAL A 111 25.95 46.22 40.91
CA VAL A 111 26.66 47.00 41.92
C VAL A 111 25.91 46.94 43.27
N LEU A 112 26.64 46.62 44.33
CA LEU A 112 26.12 46.59 45.70
C LEU A 112 26.28 47.94 46.38
N ASN A 113 25.30 48.32 47.20
CA ASN A 113 25.35 49.55 47.98
C ASN A 113 26.32 49.38 49.16
N LYS A 114 27.34 50.23 49.23
CA LYS A 114 28.41 50.17 50.25
C LYS A 114 27.89 50.33 51.69
N ILE A 115 26.82 51.08 51.90
CA ILE A 115 26.29 51.37 53.25
C ILE A 115 25.54 50.15 53.79
N GLU A 116 24.64 49.58 53.01
CA GLU A 116 23.86 48.40 53.38
C GLU A 116 24.73 47.13 53.38
N ALA A 117 25.75 47.06 52.51
CA ALA A 117 26.70 45.94 52.48
C ALA A 117 27.67 45.93 53.68
N ALA A 118 27.88 47.06 54.34
CA ALA A 118 28.72 47.16 55.53
C ALA A 118 28.01 46.69 56.81
N GLN A 119 26.70 46.47 56.77
CA GLN A 119 25.95 46.00 57.94
C GLN A 119 26.27 44.51 58.23
N PRO A 120 26.50 44.16 59.50
CA PRO A 120 26.75 42.77 59.89
C PRO A 120 25.52 41.91 59.59
N GLY A 121 25.67 40.90 58.71
CA GLY A 121 24.60 40.01 58.28
C GLY A 121 23.99 40.34 56.90
N ALA A 122 24.51 41.35 56.18
CA ALA A 122 24.13 41.61 54.80
C ALA A 122 24.48 40.40 53.91
N ARG A 123 23.48 39.89 53.16
CA ARG A 123 23.65 38.77 52.23
C ARG A 123 23.18 39.18 50.84
N PHE A 124 23.96 38.83 49.83
CA PHE A 124 23.56 38.84 48.43
C PHE A 124 24.11 37.58 47.79
N ASP A 125 23.23 36.65 47.45
CA ASP A 125 23.58 35.34 46.92
C ASP A 125 22.65 35.00 45.76
N VAL A 126 23.25 34.60 44.65
CA VAL A 126 22.56 34.26 43.40
C VAL A 126 22.92 32.81 43.10
N SER A 127 22.04 31.90 43.50
CA SER A 127 22.27 30.47 43.35
C SER A 127 21.40 29.91 42.22
N ARG A 128 21.99 28.99 41.44
CA ARG A 128 21.24 28.17 40.49
C ARG A 128 21.06 26.81 41.12
N ASP A 129 19.97 26.65 41.87
CA ASP A 129 19.65 25.39 42.55
C ASP A 129 19.07 24.32 41.61
N PHE A 130 19.13 24.56 40.30
CA PHE A 130 18.69 23.58 39.31
C PHE A 130 19.82 22.60 39.00
N GLU A 131 19.93 21.57 39.84
CA GLU A 131 20.70 20.40 39.48
C GLU A 131 19.85 19.48 38.62
N LEU A 132 20.39 19.14 37.44
CA LEU A 132 19.78 18.16 36.57
C LEU A 132 19.92 16.78 37.22
N SER A 133 18.94 16.40 38.02
CA SER A 133 18.92 15.09 38.67
C SER A 133 19.00 13.98 37.61
N ALA A 134 19.88 13.01 37.84
CA ALA A 134 20.07 11.84 36.98
C ALA A 134 18.75 11.12 36.64
N GLN A 135 17.76 11.21 37.53
CA GLN A 135 16.42 10.67 37.34
C GLN A 135 15.66 11.32 36.17
N HIS A 136 15.82 12.63 35.93
CA HIS A 136 15.19 13.32 34.80
C HIS A 136 15.80 12.90 33.46
N TRP A 137 17.13 12.69 33.42
CA TRP A 137 17.81 12.14 32.25
C TRP A 137 17.36 10.70 31.96
N GLN A 138 17.24 9.87 32.99
CA GLN A 138 16.76 8.51 32.86
C GLN A 138 15.33 8.48 32.30
N MET A 139 14.43 9.34 32.78
CA MET A 139 13.06 9.43 32.27
C MET A 139 12.98 9.90 30.81
N LEU A 140 13.87 10.81 30.39
CA LEU A 140 13.99 11.23 28.99
C LEU A 140 14.47 10.08 28.09
N GLN A 141 15.46 9.31 28.55
CA GLN A 141 15.97 8.15 27.82
C GLN A 141 14.92 7.06 27.71
N ASP A 142 14.21 6.78 28.80
CA ASP A 142 13.10 5.82 28.83
C ASP A 142 12.00 6.24 27.87
N SER A 143 11.52 7.49 27.92
CA SER A 143 10.50 8.01 26.99
C SER A 143 10.93 7.87 25.52
N ARG A 144 12.21 8.12 25.19
CA ARG A 144 12.76 7.91 23.84
C ARG A 144 12.80 6.44 23.45
N ALA A 145 13.13 5.55 24.39
CA ALA A 145 13.15 4.11 24.16
C ALA A 145 11.72 3.57 23.96
N THR A 146 10.76 3.99 24.79
CA THR A 146 9.35 3.65 24.68
C THR A 146 8.78 4.05 23.31
N ILE A 147 9.08 5.27 22.82
CA ILE A 147 8.66 5.70 21.48
C ILE A 147 9.19 4.76 20.40
N ARG A 148 10.47 4.36 20.46
CA ARG A 148 11.05 3.44 19.48
C ARG A 148 10.42 2.05 19.53
N GLN A 149 10.15 1.54 20.74
CA GLN A 149 9.56 0.22 20.94
C GLN A 149 8.10 0.16 20.46
N ILE A 150 7.29 1.16 20.81
CA ILE A 150 5.86 1.22 20.45
C ILE A 150 5.67 1.50 18.95
N SER A 151 6.55 2.29 18.34
CA SER A 151 6.46 2.66 16.93
C SER A 151 6.43 1.44 15.99
N GLY A 152 7.03 0.31 16.39
CA GLY A 152 7.17 -0.88 15.54
C GLY A 152 8.09 -0.67 14.34
N ILE A 153 8.62 0.54 14.14
CA ILE A 153 9.58 0.88 13.10
C ILE A 153 10.96 0.36 13.54
N THR A 154 11.42 -0.67 12.85
CA THR A 154 12.77 -1.21 13.05
C THR A 154 13.85 -0.23 12.58
N PRO A 155 15.08 -0.33 13.11
CA PRO A 155 16.22 0.46 12.63
C PRO A 155 16.43 0.37 11.11
N SER A 156 16.11 -0.78 10.52
CA SER A 156 16.18 -1.04 9.08
C SER A 156 15.23 -0.13 8.29
N PHE A 157 14.02 0.15 8.79
CA PHE A 157 13.11 1.12 8.16
C PHE A 157 13.55 2.58 8.32
N MET A 158 14.28 2.90 9.39
CA MET A 158 14.84 4.24 9.58
C MET A 158 16.07 4.51 8.70
N GLY A 159 16.50 3.53 7.90
CA GLY A 159 17.73 3.63 7.11
C GLY A 159 19.00 3.66 7.96
N ASN A 160 18.89 3.33 9.26
CA ASN A 160 20.03 3.20 10.13
C ASN A 160 20.68 1.83 9.87
N ARG A 161 22.02 1.81 9.75
CA ARG A 161 22.77 0.55 9.74
C ARG A 161 22.49 -0.18 11.05
N GLY A 162 21.71 -1.26 10.99
CA GLY A 162 21.55 -2.17 12.11
C GLY A 162 22.83 -2.97 12.38
N ASN A 163 22.75 -3.97 13.25
CA ASN A 163 23.84 -4.92 13.50
C ASN A 163 24.03 -5.96 12.35
N ALA A 164 23.51 -5.68 11.15
CA ALA A 164 23.63 -6.59 10.02
C ALA A 164 25.07 -6.60 9.51
N THR A 165 25.74 -7.75 9.60
CA THR A 165 27.12 -7.93 9.13
C THR A 165 27.20 -8.33 7.66
N SER A 166 26.06 -8.66 7.03
CA SER A 166 25.98 -9.04 5.62
C SER A 166 24.70 -8.52 4.96
N GLY A 167 24.75 -8.29 3.63
CA GLY A 167 23.57 -7.87 2.86
C GLY A 167 22.41 -8.87 2.89
N ARG A 168 22.68 -10.16 3.17
CA ARG A 168 21.63 -11.17 3.40
C ARG A 168 20.91 -10.97 4.73
N GLN A 169 21.64 -10.58 5.78
CA GLN A 169 21.01 -10.26 7.06
C GLN A 169 20.20 -8.98 6.98
N GLU A 170 20.70 -7.98 6.25
CA GLU A 170 19.97 -6.74 6.00
C GLU A 170 18.64 -7.01 5.26
N SER A 171 18.66 -7.87 4.23
CA SER A 171 17.42 -8.24 3.52
C SER A 171 16.44 -9.03 4.39
N ILE A 172 16.92 -9.93 5.26
CA ILE A 172 16.07 -10.65 6.23
C ILE A 172 15.44 -9.67 7.24
N GLN A 173 16.22 -8.71 7.75
CA GLN A 173 15.70 -7.71 8.68
C GLN A 173 14.64 -6.82 8.02
N VAL A 174 14.85 -6.40 6.77
CA VAL A 174 13.83 -5.66 6.00
C VAL A 174 12.57 -6.51 5.81
N GLU A 175 12.71 -7.80 5.52
CA GLU A 175 11.56 -8.71 5.36
C GLU A 175 10.75 -8.85 6.66
N GLN A 176 11.42 -9.07 7.80
CA GLN A 176 10.77 -9.09 9.12
C GLN A 176 10.07 -7.75 9.43
N SER A 177 10.71 -6.66 9.02
CA SER A 177 10.14 -5.31 9.17
C SER A 177 8.88 -5.16 8.32
N ASN A 178 8.86 -5.64 7.09
CA ASN A 178 7.65 -5.67 6.24
C ASN A 178 6.54 -6.53 6.86
N GLN A 179 6.87 -7.64 7.52
CA GLN A 179 5.86 -8.46 8.21
C GLN A 179 5.15 -7.69 9.34
N SER A 180 5.82 -6.75 10.01
CA SER A 180 5.17 -5.89 11.02
C SER A 180 4.07 -4.97 10.44
N LEU A 181 4.13 -4.67 9.14
CA LEU A 181 3.10 -3.93 8.41
C LEU A 181 1.96 -4.85 7.91
N GLY A 182 2.08 -6.17 8.11
CA GLY A 182 1.18 -7.18 7.57
C GLY A 182 -0.29 -6.88 7.88
N LEU A 183 -0.63 -6.59 9.13
CA LEU A 183 -2.02 -6.32 9.53
C LEU A 183 -2.64 -5.11 8.78
N VAL A 184 -1.88 -4.03 8.62
CA VAL A 184 -2.35 -2.84 7.88
C VAL A 184 -2.49 -3.14 6.40
N MET A 185 -1.56 -3.91 5.83
CA MET A 185 -1.64 -4.36 4.43
C MET A 185 -2.82 -5.30 4.20
N ASP A 186 -3.14 -6.17 5.15
CA ASP A 186 -4.29 -7.07 5.08
C ASP A 186 -5.60 -6.29 5.07
N ASN A 187 -5.74 -5.31 5.98
CA ASN A 187 -6.89 -4.42 6.00
C ASN A 187 -6.99 -3.58 4.73
N PHE A 188 -5.85 -3.20 4.15
CA PHE A 188 -5.79 -2.47 2.89
C PHE A 188 -6.27 -3.34 1.73
N ARG A 189 -5.82 -4.60 1.67
CA ARG A 189 -6.28 -5.58 0.67
C ARG A 189 -7.77 -5.81 0.78
N GLN A 190 -8.31 -6.02 1.99
CA GLN A 190 -9.74 -6.18 2.21
C GLN A 190 -10.54 -4.95 1.71
N SER A 191 -10.10 -3.75 2.08
CA SER A 191 -10.74 -2.50 1.65
C SER A 191 -10.68 -2.34 0.13
N ARG A 192 -9.54 -2.66 -0.49
CA ARG A 192 -9.36 -2.60 -1.94
C ARG A 192 -10.19 -3.64 -2.69
N SER A 193 -10.32 -4.85 -2.15
CA SER A 193 -11.22 -5.88 -2.69
C SER A 193 -12.67 -5.42 -2.66
N LEU A 194 -13.12 -4.80 -1.56
CA LEU A 194 -14.46 -4.21 -1.48
C LEU A 194 -14.68 -3.13 -2.53
N VAL A 195 -13.71 -2.22 -2.73
CA VAL A 195 -13.77 -1.21 -3.81
C VAL A 195 -13.86 -1.90 -5.17
N GLY A 196 -13.08 -2.95 -5.41
CA GLY A 196 -13.14 -3.74 -6.62
C GLY A 196 -14.51 -4.36 -6.87
N GLU A 197 -15.17 -4.87 -5.83
CA GLU A 197 -16.54 -5.40 -5.92
C GLU A 197 -17.58 -4.32 -6.24
N LEU A 198 -17.45 -3.11 -5.67
CA LEU A 198 -18.34 -1.99 -5.98
C LEU A 198 -18.16 -1.52 -7.44
N LEU A 199 -16.91 -1.39 -7.89
CA LEU A 199 -16.58 -1.02 -9.26
C LEU A 199 -17.08 -2.08 -10.25
N LEU A 200 -16.89 -3.36 -9.94
CA LEU A 200 -17.35 -4.46 -10.78
C LEU A 200 -18.87 -4.47 -10.91
N ALA A 201 -19.60 -4.15 -9.84
CA ALA A 201 -21.06 -4.04 -9.91
C ALA A 201 -21.51 -2.91 -10.86
N MET A 202 -20.84 -1.75 -10.86
CA MET A 202 -21.12 -0.67 -11.81
C MET A 202 -20.75 -1.04 -13.25
N ILE A 203 -19.63 -1.77 -13.46
CA ILE A 203 -19.23 -2.25 -14.79
C ILE A 203 -20.26 -3.22 -15.36
N ILE A 204 -20.83 -4.10 -14.53
CA ILE A 204 -21.89 -5.04 -14.98
C ILE A 204 -23.15 -4.30 -15.40
N GLU A 205 -23.53 -3.26 -14.65
CA GLU A 205 -24.68 -2.42 -15.01
C GLU A 205 -24.45 -1.68 -16.34
N ASP A 206 -23.26 -1.08 -16.51
CA ASP A 206 -22.89 -0.38 -17.74
C ASP A 206 -22.82 -1.33 -18.96
N LEU A 207 -22.38 -2.58 -18.76
CA LEU A 207 -22.27 -3.58 -19.83
C LEU A 207 -23.63 -4.12 -20.28
N GLY A 208 -24.64 -4.05 -19.41
CA GLY A 208 -26.01 -4.45 -19.75
C GLY A 208 -26.08 -5.86 -20.31
N SER A 209 -26.73 -6.00 -21.47
CA SER A 209 -26.91 -7.26 -22.19
C SER A 209 -26.03 -7.35 -23.45
N ASP A 210 -25.08 -6.43 -23.61
CA ASP A 210 -24.28 -6.32 -24.84
C ASP A 210 -23.22 -7.42 -24.91
N GLU A 211 -23.05 -8.00 -26.11
CA GLU A 211 -22.03 -9.03 -26.36
C GLU A 211 -20.64 -8.40 -26.35
N GLN A 212 -19.74 -8.91 -25.52
CA GLN A 212 -18.37 -8.42 -25.44
C GLN A 212 -17.35 -9.55 -25.45
N THR A 213 -16.27 -9.33 -26.19
CA THR A 213 -15.15 -10.28 -26.28
C THR A 213 -14.02 -9.83 -25.36
N VAL A 214 -13.63 -10.69 -24.42
CA VAL A 214 -12.50 -10.45 -23.51
C VAL A 214 -11.34 -11.34 -23.93
N VAL A 215 -10.24 -10.71 -24.32
CA VAL A 215 -8.99 -11.40 -24.63
C VAL A 215 -8.21 -11.55 -23.34
N ILE A 216 -8.06 -12.78 -22.87
CA ILE A 216 -7.17 -13.11 -21.76
C ILE A 216 -5.79 -13.34 -22.36
N GLU A 217 -4.90 -12.37 -22.17
CA GLU A 217 -3.51 -12.48 -22.58
C GLU A 217 -2.86 -13.68 -21.88
N GLY A 218 -2.21 -14.54 -22.67
CA GLY A 218 -1.46 -15.68 -22.17
C GLY A 218 -0.03 -15.28 -21.77
N ASP A 219 0.59 -16.06 -20.90
CA ASP A 219 2.02 -15.92 -20.59
C ASP A 219 2.86 -16.75 -21.58
N ALA A 220 4.20 -16.70 -21.51
CA ALA A 220 5.11 -17.46 -22.38
C ALA A 220 4.88 -18.99 -22.38
N ILE A 221 4.05 -19.49 -21.45
CA ILE A 221 3.70 -20.90 -21.25
C ILE A 221 2.24 -21.19 -21.64
N THR A 222 1.31 -20.31 -21.32
CA THR A 222 -0.13 -20.45 -21.61
C THR A 222 -0.52 -19.66 -22.84
N GLN A 223 -1.23 -20.27 -23.80
CA GLN A 223 -1.73 -19.53 -24.95
C GLN A 223 -2.85 -18.57 -24.52
N GLY A 224 -2.89 -17.38 -25.14
CA GLY A 224 -3.99 -16.44 -24.92
C GLY A 224 -5.31 -17.06 -25.34
N ARG A 225 -6.35 -16.86 -24.53
CA ARG A 225 -7.69 -17.39 -24.77
C ARG A 225 -8.66 -16.23 -24.89
N THR A 226 -9.55 -16.30 -25.87
CA THR A 226 -10.64 -15.33 -26.03
C THR A 226 -11.90 -15.92 -25.46
N VAL A 227 -12.50 -15.22 -24.49
CA VAL A 227 -13.79 -15.58 -23.89
C VAL A 227 -14.82 -14.57 -24.37
N VAL A 228 -15.92 -15.06 -24.93
CA VAL A 228 -17.07 -14.22 -25.31
C VAL A 228 -18.04 -14.21 -24.14
N ILE A 229 -18.55 -13.04 -23.80
CA ILE A 229 -19.46 -12.79 -22.71
C ILE A 229 -20.78 -12.27 -23.29
N ASN A 230 -21.91 -12.62 -22.65
CA ASN A 230 -23.26 -12.20 -23.06
C ASN A 230 -23.58 -12.57 -24.52
N ARG A 231 -23.18 -13.76 -24.97
CA ARG A 231 -23.47 -14.17 -26.35
C ARG A 231 -24.94 -14.60 -26.45
N PRO A 232 -25.76 -13.97 -27.31
CA PRO A 232 -27.12 -14.45 -27.53
C PRO A 232 -27.08 -15.82 -28.20
N GLU A 233 -27.58 -16.84 -27.50
CA GLU A 233 -27.67 -18.22 -27.97
C GLU A 233 -29.13 -18.69 -27.88
N THR A 234 -29.51 -19.63 -28.72
CA THR A 234 -30.88 -20.16 -28.74
C THR A 234 -30.83 -21.63 -28.37
N ASP A 235 -31.61 -22.01 -27.36
CA ASP A 235 -31.64 -23.41 -26.90
C ASP A 235 -32.29 -24.29 -27.99
N PRO A 236 -31.57 -25.26 -28.56
CA PRO A 236 -32.06 -26.07 -29.68
C PRO A 236 -33.28 -26.95 -29.33
N VAL A 237 -33.60 -27.15 -28.04
CA VAL A 237 -34.74 -27.98 -27.61
C VAL A 237 -35.95 -27.15 -27.20
N THR A 238 -35.74 -25.98 -26.56
CA THR A 238 -36.85 -25.16 -26.03
C THR A 238 -37.15 -23.90 -26.84
N GLY A 239 -36.32 -23.54 -27.83
CA GLY A 239 -36.53 -22.40 -28.71
C GLY A 239 -36.46 -21.03 -28.02
N LYS A 240 -36.05 -21.00 -26.75
CA LYS A 240 -35.90 -19.75 -25.99
C LYS A 240 -34.52 -19.16 -26.25
N ALA A 241 -34.49 -17.86 -26.56
CA ALA A 241 -33.25 -17.09 -26.59
C ALA A 241 -32.75 -16.91 -25.15
N TYR A 242 -31.52 -17.32 -24.88
CA TYR A 242 -30.83 -17.10 -23.62
C TYR A 242 -29.47 -16.47 -23.88
N LEU A 243 -28.96 -15.73 -22.91
CA LEU A 243 -27.61 -15.18 -22.96
C LEU A 243 -26.65 -16.24 -22.42
N SER A 244 -25.75 -16.71 -23.28
CA SER A 244 -24.66 -17.61 -22.91
C SER A 244 -23.59 -16.79 -22.16
N ASN A 245 -23.25 -17.20 -20.94
CA ASN A 245 -22.38 -16.47 -20.01
C ASN A 245 -22.90 -15.06 -19.67
N ASP A 246 -24.15 -15.00 -19.20
CA ASP A 246 -24.83 -13.79 -18.72
C ASP A 246 -24.20 -13.26 -17.42
N LEU A 247 -23.63 -12.05 -17.47
CA LEU A 247 -22.99 -11.42 -16.32
C LEU A 247 -23.96 -10.91 -15.25
N GLN A 248 -25.22 -10.61 -15.60
CA GLN A 248 -26.17 -10.02 -14.66
C GLN A 248 -26.67 -11.03 -13.62
N ASN A 249 -26.71 -12.31 -14.01
CA ASN A 249 -27.24 -13.39 -13.18
C ASN A 249 -26.17 -14.23 -12.46
N ILE A 250 -24.88 -14.01 -12.75
CA ILE A 250 -23.79 -14.77 -12.09
C ILE A 250 -23.28 -14.08 -10.82
N ARG A 251 -22.88 -14.90 -9.84
CA ARG A 251 -22.24 -14.41 -8.60
C ARG A 251 -20.74 -14.27 -8.82
N LEU A 252 -20.28 -13.04 -9.03
CA LEU A 252 -18.87 -12.72 -9.19
C LEU A 252 -18.23 -12.36 -7.85
N LYS A 253 -17.01 -12.84 -7.63
CA LYS A 253 -16.17 -12.50 -6.48
C LYS A 253 -14.84 -11.93 -6.97
N VAL A 254 -14.46 -10.77 -6.44
CA VAL A 254 -13.16 -10.18 -6.75
C VAL A 254 -12.12 -10.72 -5.78
N ALA A 255 -11.22 -11.55 -6.28
CA ALA A 255 -10.00 -11.89 -5.58
C ALA A 255 -8.90 -10.92 -6.04
N LEU A 256 -8.32 -10.18 -5.09
CA LEU A 256 -7.13 -9.38 -5.36
C LEU A 256 -5.92 -10.22 -4.97
N GLU A 257 -5.17 -10.70 -5.96
CA GLU A 257 -3.89 -11.34 -5.73
C GLU A 257 -2.79 -10.28 -5.85
N ASP A 258 -2.04 -10.05 -4.76
CA ASP A 258 -0.77 -9.36 -4.86
C ASP A 258 0.21 -10.34 -5.48
N VAL A 259 0.70 -10.03 -6.68
CA VAL A 259 1.84 -10.74 -7.26
C VAL A 259 3.05 -10.37 -6.41
N PRO A 260 3.63 -11.28 -5.60
CA PRO A 260 4.76 -10.95 -4.75
C PRO A 260 5.97 -10.74 -5.67
N SER A 261 6.17 -9.50 -6.08
CA SER A 261 7.25 -9.10 -6.98
C SER A 261 8.46 -8.58 -6.21
N THR A 262 8.66 -9.01 -4.96
CA THR A 262 9.88 -8.65 -4.24
C THR A 262 11.04 -9.45 -4.85
N ASN A 263 12.12 -8.76 -5.18
CA ASN A 263 13.32 -9.39 -5.72
C ASN A 263 13.87 -10.47 -4.76
N SER A 264 13.66 -10.29 -3.45
CA SER A 264 14.01 -11.26 -2.41
C SER A 264 13.26 -12.59 -2.60
N TYR A 265 11.93 -12.57 -2.71
CA TYR A 265 11.13 -13.78 -2.85
C TYR A 265 11.45 -14.54 -4.14
N ARG A 266 11.61 -13.83 -5.27
CA ARG A 266 12.04 -14.46 -6.54
C ARG A 266 13.44 -15.07 -6.43
N SER A 267 14.37 -14.41 -5.75
CA SER A 267 15.72 -14.95 -5.53
C SER A 267 15.70 -16.23 -4.68
N GLN A 268 14.82 -16.30 -3.67
CA GLN A 268 14.65 -17.48 -2.83
C GLN A 268 14.00 -18.63 -3.62
N GLN A 269 12.96 -18.35 -4.41
CA GLN A 269 12.34 -19.32 -5.31
C GLN A 269 13.34 -19.85 -6.34
N LEU A 270 14.13 -18.97 -6.97
CA LEU A 270 15.19 -19.35 -7.90
C LEU A 270 16.27 -20.19 -7.22
N GLY A 271 16.65 -19.86 -5.98
CA GLY A 271 17.60 -20.65 -5.19
C GLY A 271 17.07 -22.06 -4.91
N ALA A 272 15.86 -22.16 -4.38
CA ALA A 272 15.20 -23.43 -4.08
C ALA A 272 14.96 -24.27 -5.35
N MET A 273 14.50 -23.65 -6.44
CA MET A 273 14.38 -24.34 -7.73
C MET A 273 15.73 -24.76 -8.29
N SER A 274 16.78 -23.95 -8.15
CA SER A 274 18.12 -24.31 -8.64
C SER A 274 18.69 -25.52 -7.89
N GLU A 275 18.43 -25.63 -6.59
CA GLU A 275 18.81 -26.79 -5.78
C GLU A 275 17.99 -28.04 -6.15
N ALA A 276 16.67 -27.89 -6.29
CA ALA A 276 15.80 -28.98 -6.75
C ALA A 276 16.18 -29.46 -8.16
N VAL A 277 16.49 -28.56 -9.09
CA VAL A 277 16.87 -28.89 -10.47
C VAL A 277 18.23 -29.60 -10.52
N LYS A 278 19.18 -29.23 -9.66
CA LYS A 278 20.46 -29.97 -9.53
C LYS A 278 20.24 -31.42 -9.09
N SER A 279 19.21 -31.69 -8.31
CA SER A 279 18.88 -33.04 -7.83
C SER A 279 18.12 -33.92 -8.83
N LEU A 280 17.56 -33.33 -9.90
CA LEU A 280 16.77 -34.05 -10.91
C LEU A 280 17.65 -34.74 -11.98
N PRO A 281 17.21 -35.86 -12.57
CA PRO A 281 17.88 -36.46 -13.72
C PRO A 281 17.93 -35.51 -14.94
N PRO A 282 18.95 -35.60 -15.82
CA PRO A 282 19.16 -34.65 -16.93
C PRO A 282 17.99 -34.48 -17.90
N GLU A 283 17.13 -35.50 -18.05
CA GLU A 283 15.94 -35.44 -18.89
C GLU A 283 14.86 -34.50 -18.33
N TYR A 284 14.70 -34.45 -17.00
CA TYR A 284 13.74 -33.58 -16.33
C TYR A 284 14.30 -32.17 -16.12
N GLN A 285 15.63 -32.02 -16.06
CA GLN A 285 16.27 -30.70 -16.03
C GLN A 285 15.91 -29.86 -17.26
N ALA A 286 15.90 -30.46 -18.45
CA ALA A 286 15.57 -29.76 -19.69
C ALA A 286 14.15 -29.18 -19.70
N ALA A 287 13.18 -29.91 -19.12
CA ALA A 287 11.79 -29.49 -19.03
C ALA A 287 11.54 -28.38 -18.00
N VAL A 288 12.38 -28.28 -16.96
CA VAL A 288 12.25 -27.27 -15.89
C VAL A 288 12.98 -25.96 -16.21
N LEU A 289 14.01 -26.00 -17.07
CA LEU A 289 14.78 -24.81 -17.47
C LEU A 289 13.92 -23.63 -17.98
N PRO A 290 12.88 -23.81 -18.82
CA PRO A 290 12.01 -22.71 -19.23
C PRO A 290 11.28 -22.02 -18.06
N PHE A 291 10.94 -22.76 -17.01
CA PHE A 291 10.28 -22.21 -15.81
C PHE A 291 11.25 -21.43 -14.91
N MET A 292 12.52 -21.84 -14.84
CA MET A 292 13.56 -21.05 -14.17
C MET A 292 13.81 -19.73 -14.92
N VAL A 293 13.85 -19.77 -16.24
CA VAL A 293 14.04 -18.57 -17.08
C VAL A 293 12.88 -17.59 -16.94
N SER A 294 11.65 -18.07 -16.76
CA SER A 294 10.50 -17.17 -16.49
C SER A 294 10.58 -16.45 -15.15
N LEU A 295 11.31 -17.01 -14.17
CA LEU A 295 11.51 -16.40 -12.86
C LEU A 295 12.70 -15.43 -12.81
N MET A 296 13.57 -15.44 -13.82
CA MET A 296 14.73 -14.54 -13.93
C MET A 296 14.37 -13.24 -14.67
N ASP A 297 14.84 -12.11 -14.14
CA ASP A 297 14.72 -10.79 -14.81
C ASP A 297 15.76 -10.65 -15.93
N ILE A 298 15.51 -11.31 -17.07
CA ILE A 298 16.34 -11.24 -18.28
C ILE A 298 15.58 -10.47 -19.39
N PRO A 299 16.22 -9.53 -20.10
CA PRO A 299 15.59 -8.89 -21.25
C PRO A 299 15.22 -9.92 -22.33
N PHE A 300 14.01 -9.82 -22.87
CA PHE A 300 13.44 -10.73 -23.89
C PHE A 300 13.16 -12.18 -23.43
N LYS A 301 12.67 -12.35 -22.19
CA LYS A 301 12.26 -13.65 -21.61
C LYS A 301 11.48 -14.56 -22.58
N ASP A 302 10.50 -14.02 -23.31
CA ASP A 302 9.62 -14.81 -24.18
C ASP A 302 10.40 -15.46 -25.33
N LYS A 303 11.37 -14.73 -25.89
CA LYS A 303 12.22 -15.21 -26.98
C LYS A 303 13.21 -16.26 -26.49
N VAL A 304 13.67 -16.16 -25.25
CA VAL A 304 14.57 -17.17 -24.65
C VAL A 304 13.80 -18.45 -24.37
N ILE A 305 12.60 -18.36 -23.79
CA ILE A 305 11.71 -19.50 -23.53
C ILE A 305 11.32 -20.18 -24.84
N GLU A 306 10.96 -19.42 -25.86
CA GLU A 306 10.60 -19.96 -27.19
C GLU A 306 11.79 -20.69 -27.85
N LYS A 307 13.01 -20.16 -27.70
CA LYS A 307 14.24 -20.81 -28.19
C LYS A 307 14.59 -22.07 -27.40
N SER A 308 14.43 -22.08 -26.07
CA SER A 308 14.64 -23.26 -25.24
C SER A 308 13.68 -24.39 -25.63
N LYS A 309 12.39 -24.08 -25.78
CA LYS A 309 11.36 -25.03 -26.28
C LYS A 309 11.72 -25.59 -27.66
N LYS A 310 12.19 -24.74 -28.59
CA LYS A 310 12.65 -25.17 -29.93
C LYS A 310 13.90 -26.06 -29.86
N SER A 311 14.81 -25.82 -28.92
CA SER A 311 16.03 -26.62 -28.75
C SER A 311 15.77 -28.02 -28.19
N GLU A 312 14.78 -28.16 -27.30
CA GLU A 312 14.37 -29.43 -26.71
C GLU A 312 13.68 -30.33 -27.74
N CYS A 313 12.85 -29.73 -28.61
CA CYS A 313 12.29 -30.40 -29.79
C CYS A 313 13.37 -30.90 -30.77
N ARG A 314 14.57 -30.30 -30.79
CA ARG A 314 15.68 -30.68 -31.66
C ARG A 314 16.59 -31.78 -31.06
N LYS A 315 16.60 -31.92 -29.73
CA LYS A 315 17.47 -32.86 -28.97
C LYS A 315 16.89 -34.28 -28.78
N ARG A 316 15.77 -34.66 -29.40
CA ARG A 316 15.34 -36.07 -29.53
C ARG A 316 15.76 -36.72 -30.87
N PRO A 317 17.06 -37.02 -31.13
CA PRO A 317 17.43 -37.95 -32.19
C PRO A 317 17.55 -39.38 -31.61
N ASN A 318 16.90 -40.33 -32.27
CA ASN A 318 17.06 -41.79 -32.13
C ASN A 318 16.43 -42.49 -30.91
N LYS A 319 15.09 -42.57 -30.90
CA LYS A 319 14.29 -43.81 -30.74
C LYS A 319 12.81 -43.44 -30.91
N SER A 320 12.11 -44.02 -31.89
CA SER A 320 10.71 -43.75 -32.31
C SER A 320 10.46 -42.52 -33.23
N ARG A 321 11.04 -42.51 -34.43
CA ARG A 321 10.85 -41.43 -35.42
C ARG A 321 9.48 -41.35 -36.12
N ARG A 322 8.56 -42.32 -35.91
CA ARG A 322 7.25 -42.33 -36.61
C ARG A 322 6.01 -42.12 -35.71
N VAL A 323 6.09 -42.41 -34.41
CA VAL A 323 4.94 -42.30 -33.48
C VAL A 323 4.97 -40.97 -32.69
N SER A 324 6.16 -40.45 -32.38
CA SER A 324 6.33 -39.23 -31.58
C SER A 324 5.95 -37.93 -32.31
N ARG A 325 6.11 -37.87 -33.63
CA ARG A 325 5.70 -36.70 -34.43
C ARG A 325 4.17 -36.52 -34.50
N ARG A 326 3.40 -37.61 -34.38
CA ARG A 326 1.94 -37.53 -34.22
C ARG A 326 1.57 -37.20 -32.78
N ARG A 327 2.15 -37.86 -31.77
CA ARG A 327 1.84 -37.59 -30.34
C ARG A 327 2.20 -36.18 -29.86
N CYS A 328 3.33 -35.61 -30.27
CA CYS A 328 3.64 -34.21 -29.90
C CYS A 328 2.71 -33.19 -30.58
N ARG A 329 2.09 -33.52 -31.72
CA ARG A 329 1.07 -32.68 -32.35
C ARG A 329 -0.31 -32.88 -31.71
N THR A 330 -0.69 -34.12 -31.38
CA THR A 330 -2.03 -34.45 -30.88
C THR A 330 -2.20 -34.27 -29.38
N HIS A 331 -1.14 -34.37 -28.57
CA HIS A 331 -1.28 -34.16 -27.12
C HIS A 331 -1.46 -32.68 -26.74
N TRP A 332 -1.22 -31.78 -27.70
CA TRP A 332 -1.40 -30.33 -27.56
C TRP A 332 -2.44 -29.75 -28.53
N GLN A 333 -3.19 -30.60 -29.24
CA GLN A 333 -4.36 -30.22 -30.03
C GLN A 333 -5.44 -31.28 -29.86
N ASN A 334 -6.44 -30.99 -29.02
CA ASN A 334 -7.77 -31.62 -29.09
C ASN A 334 -8.78 -30.58 -29.61
N PRO A 335 -9.89 -31.04 -30.21
CA PRO A 335 -10.20 -30.76 -31.61
C PRO A 335 -10.79 -29.36 -31.83
N ALA A 336 -10.30 -28.68 -32.86
CA ALA A 336 -10.99 -27.54 -33.43
C ALA A 336 -12.31 -28.02 -34.05
N THR A 337 -13.40 -27.41 -33.60
CA THR A 337 -14.71 -27.41 -34.25
C THR A 337 -14.56 -27.01 -35.71
N THR A 338 -15.14 -27.82 -36.58
CA THR A 338 -15.27 -27.62 -38.01
C THR A 338 -16.12 -26.40 -38.33
N SER A 339 -15.59 -25.44 -39.09
CA SER A 339 -16.38 -24.62 -40.00
C SER A 339 -15.54 -24.20 -41.21
N ASN A 340 -16.10 -24.48 -42.38
CA ASN A 340 -15.55 -24.30 -43.72
C ASN A 340 -15.29 -22.83 -44.11
N GLY A 341 -14.28 -22.66 -44.98
CA GLY A 341 -14.40 -21.85 -46.20
C GLY A 341 -13.85 -20.42 -46.15
N GLY A 342 -12.89 -20.13 -47.05
CA GLY A 342 -12.62 -18.75 -47.50
C GLY A 342 -11.16 -18.37 -47.68
N ASN A 343 -10.52 -18.86 -48.75
CA ASN A 343 -9.28 -18.32 -49.33
C ASN A 343 -9.39 -16.80 -49.54
N TRP A 344 -8.33 -16.02 -49.25
CA TRP A 344 -7.79 -15.00 -50.17
C TRP A 344 -6.34 -14.66 -49.78
N ARG A 345 -5.46 -14.73 -50.78
CA ARG A 345 -3.99 -14.60 -50.67
C ARG A 345 -3.54 -13.26 -51.24
N SER A 346 -2.53 -12.69 -50.58
CA SER A 346 -1.55 -11.69 -51.05
C SER A 346 -1.98 -10.22 -51.12
N ARG A 347 -1.21 -9.35 -50.44
CA ARG A 347 -0.17 -8.51 -51.08
C ARG A 347 0.69 -7.81 -50.03
N ASN A 348 1.99 -7.77 -50.31
CA ASN A 348 3.00 -7.01 -49.60
C ASN A 348 2.66 -5.51 -49.60
N ASN A 349 2.87 -4.83 -48.47
CA ASN A 349 3.75 -3.65 -48.42
C ASN A 349 3.92 -3.15 -46.99
N VAL A 350 5.16 -3.25 -46.51
CA VAL A 350 5.67 -2.46 -45.39
C VAL A 350 6.07 -1.09 -45.96
N PRO A 351 5.94 -0.01 -45.17
CA PRO A 351 7.15 0.79 -44.96
C PRO A 351 7.42 1.03 -43.47
N ARG A 352 8.61 0.61 -43.03
CA ARG A 352 9.32 1.20 -41.89
C ARG A 352 9.73 2.61 -42.29
N ALA A 353 9.35 3.63 -41.51
CA ALA A 353 10.20 4.81 -41.34
C ALA A 353 9.71 5.77 -40.23
N LYS A 354 10.63 5.99 -39.30
CA LYS A 354 11.04 7.28 -38.72
C LYS A 354 10.31 7.84 -37.50
N SER A 355 11.15 8.03 -36.49
CA SER A 355 11.00 8.86 -35.31
C SER A 355 10.41 10.25 -35.61
N ARG A 356 9.43 10.65 -34.79
CA ARG A 356 9.15 12.06 -34.52
C ARG A 356 8.91 12.25 -33.03
N LYS A 357 9.99 12.67 -32.35
CA LYS A 357 9.91 13.59 -31.21
C LYS A 357 9.17 14.87 -31.66
N SER A 358 8.63 15.61 -30.68
CA SER A 358 7.98 16.92 -30.81
C SER A 358 6.50 16.89 -31.21
N LYS A 359 5.64 16.96 -30.17
CA LYS A 359 4.48 17.87 -30.04
C LYS A 359 3.85 17.71 -28.65
N ARG A 360 4.61 18.03 -27.60
CA ARG A 360 4.06 18.47 -26.30
C ARG A 360 4.14 19.99 -26.31
N GLY A 361 3.06 20.65 -26.66
CA GLY A 361 3.02 22.11 -26.78
C GLY A 361 1.64 22.57 -27.19
N ARG A 362 0.80 22.79 -26.16
CA ARG A 362 -0.44 23.61 -26.09
C ARG A 362 -1.43 22.88 -25.20
N TYR A 363 -1.38 23.20 -23.91
CA TYR A 363 -2.43 23.19 -22.88
C TYR A 363 -1.74 23.37 -21.51
N LYS A 364 -1.00 24.47 -21.37
CA LYS A 364 -0.43 24.95 -20.10
C LYS A 364 -0.39 26.48 -20.15
N SER A 365 -1.55 27.11 -20.13
CA SER A 365 -1.68 28.56 -19.99
C SER A 365 -3.13 28.93 -19.64
N ALA A 366 -3.63 28.42 -18.50
CA ALA A 366 -4.88 28.90 -17.89
C ALA A 366 -5.06 28.38 -16.45
N CYS A 367 -4.07 28.54 -15.55
CA CYS A 367 -4.33 28.32 -14.11
C CYS A 367 -3.25 28.88 -13.15
N ARG A 368 -2.62 30.01 -13.47
CA ARG A 368 -1.72 30.72 -12.53
C ARG A 368 -1.83 32.23 -12.71
N ARG A 369 -2.92 32.81 -12.22
CA ARG A 369 -3.07 34.22 -11.86
C ARG A 369 -4.36 34.32 -11.05
N LEU A 370 -4.26 34.11 -9.74
CA LEU A 370 -5.21 34.57 -8.70
C LEU A 370 -4.61 34.20 -7.33
N THR A 371 -3.49 34.83 -6.99
CA THR A 371 -3.02 34.94 -5.60
C THR A 371 -2.90 36.42 -5.30
N ARG A 372 -4.01 37.02 -4.85
CA ARG A 372 -4.00 38.31 -4.16
C ARG A 372 -3.75 38.07 -2.66
N PRO A 373 -2.90 38.87 -1.99
CA PRO A 373 -2.67 38.75 -0.56
C PRO A 373 -3.83 39.37 0.22
N CYS A 374 -4.39 38.64 1.18
CA CYS A 374 -5.34 39.19 2.15
C CYS A 374 -4.61 40.21 3.05
N ARG A 375 -4.94 41.49 2.87
CA ARG A 375 -4.62 42.54 3.84
C ARG A 375 -5.52 42.37 5.08
N ARG A 376 -4.90 42.40 6.25
CA ARG A 376 -5.53 42.66 7.55
C ARG A 376 -6.40 43.92 7.46
N ALA A 377 -7.67 43.80 7.83
CA ALA A 377 -8.50 44.92 8.26
C ALA A 377 -8.71 44.78 9.77
N GLY A 378 -8.34 45.80 10.52
CA GLY A 378 -8.63 45.90 11.94
C GLY A 378 -10.10 46.22 12.18
N ARG A 379 -10.63 45.64 13.24
CA ARG A 379 -11.43 46.28 14.28
C ARG A 379 -11.09 45.60 15.60
#